data_AF-A0A543G2E6-F1
#
_entry.id   AF-A0A543G2E6-F1
#
_cell.length_a   1.000
_cell.length_b   1.000
_cell.length_c   1.000
_cell.angle_alpha   90.00
_cell.angle_beta   90.00
_cell.angle_gamma   90.00
#
_symmetry.space_group_name_H-M   'P 1'
#
loop_
_entity.id
_entity.type
_entity.pdbx_description
1 polymer ?
#
loop_
_entity_poly.entity_id
_entity_poly.type
_entity_poly.pdbx_seq_one_letter_code
_entity_poly.pdbx_strand_id
1 'polypeptide(L)'
;MQGTAKIHSWTADMDDLQSDLVLVTDLEGNFKEIHKFINLFHKWENQILPKLRVKYAKHQPGLDVLIAETSKSLKNKEAFIKSFVGYSAWRFFFQSWYRQHEKKEIKPMLLKGYFGKIDLPLVVSSHTMPISENTLCIENSAVLDKDKFDRKSFARMLKDLTNIYNIDATLTVDMEEIYEMNSDGWLEKGDMFLETAVTNWYEVATAHQIKQVTRAEQELLIEEIKQKNTKQSVL
;
A
#
# COMPACT_ATOMS: atom_id res chain seq x y z
N MET A 1 13.63 -16.30 21.47
CA MET A 1 13.05 -15.48 20.38
C MET A 1 12.50 -14.19 20.97
N GLN A 2 13.33 -13.14 21.03
CA GLN A 2 12.96 -11.80 21.52
C GLN A 2 13.11 -10.86 20.32
N GLY A 3 12.01 -10.33 19.77
CA GLY A 3 12.10 -9.30 18.72
C GLY A 3 10.87 -9.13 17.85
N THR A 4 10.10 -10.18 17.58
CA THR A 4 9.00 -10.12 16.60
C THR A 4 7.69 -9.55 17.15
N ALA A 5 7.47 -9.56 18.47
CA ALA A 5 6.20 -9.18 19.09
C ALA A 5 5.93 -7.65 19.21
N LYS A 6 6.84 -6.76 18.76
CA LYS A 6 6.76 -5.31 19.07
C LYS A 6 6.60 -4.36 17.87
N ILE A 7 6.74 -4.85 16.63
CA ILE A 7 6.40 -4.04 15.44
C ILE A 7 4.88 -3.85 15.37
N HIS A 8 4.10 -4.90 15.64
CA HIS A 8 2.63 -4.84 15.62
C HIS A 8 2.06 -3.82 16.62
N SER A 9 2.70 -3.62 17.78
CA SER A 9 2.23 -2.61 18.74
C SER A 9 2.54 -1.19 18.29
N TRP A 10 3.67 -0.97 17.62
CA TRP A 10 3.98 0.30 16.96
C TRP A 10 3.01 0.59 15.82
N THR A 11 2.67 -0.40 14.99
CA THR A 11 1.68 -0.26 13.91
C THR A 11 0.33 0.19 14.47
N ALA A 12 -0.16 -0.44 15.55
CA ALA A 12 -1.41 -0.04 16.18
C ALA A 12 -1.39 1.41 16.72
N ASP A 13 -0.24 1.89 17.22
CA ASP A 13 -0.12 3.29 17.65
C ASP A 13 -0.04 4.26 16.45
N MET A 14 0.50 3.82 15.31
CA MET A 14 0.47 4.60 14.07
C MET A 14 -0.95 4.67 13.48
N ASP A 15 -1.80 3.67 13.70
CA ASP A 15 -3.21 3.71 13.27
C ASP A 15 -3.96 4.88 13.92
N ASP A 16 -3.72 5.17 15.22
CA ASP A 16 -4.29 6.36 15.88
C ASP A 16 -3.77 7.65 15.22
N LEU A 17 -2.48 7.73 14.90
CA LEU A 17 -1.94 8.89 14.18
C LEU A 17 -2.64 9.08 12.83
N GLN A 18 -2.91 7.98 12.11
CA GLN A 18 -3.44 7.98 10.74
C GLN A 18 -4.97 8.01 10.64
N SER A 19 -5.70 7.86 11.76
CA SER A 19 -7.16 7.70 11.79
C SER A 19 -7.94 8.80 11.08
N ASP A 20 -7.43 10.03 11.13
CA ASP A 20 -8.13 11.23 10.65
C ASP A 20 -7.52 11.76 9.33
N LEU A 21 -6.75 10.91 8.64
CA LEU A 21 -6.16 11.27 7.36
C LEU A 21 -7.23 11.47 6.29
N VAL A 22 -7.26 12.69 5.76
CA VAL A 22 -8.09 13.03 4.60
C VAL A 22 -7.19 13.08 3.37
N LEU A 23 -7.33 12.05 2.54
CA LEU A 23 -6.54 11.87 1.32
C LEU A 23 -7.26 12.56 0.15
N VAL A 24 -6.50 13.35 -0.62
CA VAL A 24 -7.00 14.10 -1.78
C VAL A 24 -6.47 13.45 -3.04
N THR A 25 -7.37 13.06 -3.94
CA THR A 25 -7.03 12.52 -5.27
C THR A 25 -7.50 13.45 -6.38
N ASP A 26 -7.04 13.19 -7.61
CA ASP A 26 -7.70 13.70 -8.81
C ASP A 26 -8.90 12.83 -9.24
N LEU A 27 -9.47 13.18 -10.40
CA LEU A 27 -10.59 12.49 -11.05
C LEU A 27 -10.17 11.17 -11.71
N GLU A 28 -8.87 10.90 -11.70
CA GLU A 28 -8.24 9.68 -12.16
C GLU A 28 -7.76 8.83 -10.95
N GLY A 29 -8.06 9.28 -9.73
CA GLY A 29 -7.76 8.59 -8.48
C GLY A 29 -6.28 8.66 -8.10
N ASN A 30 -5.44 9.40 -8.82
CA ASN A 30 -4.07 9.62 -8.43
C ASN A 30 -4.02 10.44 -7.14
N PHE A 31 -3.22 9.96 -6.20
CA PHE A 31 -2.99 10.65 -4.94
C PHE A 31 -2.27 11.98 -5.17
N LYS A 32 -2.92 13.08 -4.78
CA LYS A 32 -2.38 14.45 -4.91
C LYS A 32 -1.76 14.94 -3.63
N GLU A 33 -2.51 14.86 -2.53
CA GLU A 33 -2.02 15.34 -1.24
C GLU A 33 -2.83 14.82 -0.05
N ILE A 34 -2.38 15.19 1.14
CA ILE A 34 -3.11 15.00 2.39
C ILE A 34 -3.64 16.36 2.82
N HIS A 35 -4.96 16.46 2.94
CA HIS A 35 -5.60 17.67 3.41
C HIS A 35 -5.16 17.98 4.85
N LYS A 36 -4.74 19.22 5.10
CA LYS A 36 -4.22 19.68 6.40
C LYS A 36 -3.10 18.78 6.96
N PHE A 37 -2.16 18.34 6.13
CA PHE A 37 -1.01 17.53 6.55
C PHE A 37 -0.29 18.05 7.81
N ILE A 38 -0.20 19.37 8.00
CA ILE A 38 0.41 19.97 9.19
C ILE A 38 -0.26 19.52 10.50
N ASN A 39 -1.56 19.22 10.47
CA ASN A 39 -2.29 18.72 11.64
C ASN A 39 -1.81 17.33 12.05
N LEU A 40 -1.35 16.51 11.11
CA LEU A 40 -0.77 15.20 11.39
C LEU A 40 0.52 15.35 12.21
N PHE A 41 1.37 16.30 11.80
CA PHE A 41 2.58 16.64 12.56
C PHE A 41 2.24 17.19 13.96
N HIS A 42 1.22 18.04 14.08
CA HIS A 42 0.77 18.51 15.39
C HIS A 42 0.19 17.40 16.27
N LYS A 43 -0.59 16.46 15.71
CA LYS A 43 -1.11 15.28 16.43
C LYS A 43 0.05 14.40 16.90
N TRP A 44 1.06 14.20 16.06
CA TRP A 44 2.28 13.48 16.40
C TRP A 44 3.00 14.10 17.60
N GLU A 45 3.41 15.37 17.50
CA GLU A 45 4.22 16.03 18.53
C GLU A 45 3.46 16.20 19.85
N ASN A 46 2.18 16.60 19.79
CA ASN A 46 1.44 17.02 20.98
C ASN A 46 0.64 15.89 21.65
N GLN A 47 0.30 14.82 20.94
CA GLN A 47 -0.60 13.78 21.46
C GLN A 47 0.01 12.39 21.44
N ILE A 48 0.57 11.96 20.30
CA ILE A 48 1.03 10.57 20.13
C ILE A 48 2.42 10.38 20.74
N LEU A 49 3.38 11.25 20.41
CA LEU A 49 4.76 11.16 20.89
C LEU A 49 4.88 11.13 22.43
N PRO A 50 4.16 11.98 23.20
CA PRO A 50 4.18 11.91 24.66
C PRO A 50 3.67 10.56 25.19
N LYS A 51 2.58 10.03 24.62
CA LYS A 51 2.03 8.71 25.01
C LYS A 51 3.03 7.59 24.74
N LEU A 52 3.68 7.60 23.57
CA LEU A 52 4.67 6.59 23.18
C LEU A 52 5.89 6.60 24.11
N ARG A 53 6.40 7.77 24.49
CA ARG A 53 7.53 7.89 25.43
C ARG A 53 7.23 7.27 26.78
N VAL A 54 5.98 7.40 27.26
CA VAL A 54 5.53 6.76 28.51
C VAL A 54 5.36 5.26 28.32
N LYS A 55 4.62 4.84 27.27
CA LYS A 55 4.29 3.44 26.97
C LYS A 55 5.55 2.58 26.76
N TYR A 56 6.57 3.13 26.11
CA TYR A 56 7.80 2.43 25.72
C TYR A 56 9.05 2.87 26.50
N ALA A 57 8.90 3.49 27.68
CA ALA A 57 10.00 4.05 28.47
C ALA A 57 11.17 3.06 28.71
N LYS A 58 10.89 1.74 28.78
CA LYS A 58 11.89 0.68 28.99
C LYS A 58 12.65 0.25 27.71
N HIS A 59 12.38 0.85 26.55
CA HIS A 59 12.86 0.40 25.23
C HIS A 59 13.53 1.52 24.40
N GLN A 60 14.11 2.50 25.10
CA GLN A 60 14.65 3.75 24.55
C GLN A 60 15.50 3.63 23.28
N PRO A 61 16.53 2.74 23.16
CA PRO A 61 17.42 2.81 22.00
C PRO A 61 16.74 2.51 20.66
N GLY A 62 15.82 1.54 20.62
CA GLY A 62 15.07 1.19 19.41
C GLY A 62 13.90 2.14 19.16
N LEU A 63 13.28 2.65 20.23
CA LEU A 63 12.19 3.61 20.15
C LEU A 63 12.64 4.95 19.58
N ASP A 64 13.81 5.44 19.97
CA ASP A 64 14.34 6.72 19.51
C ASP A 64 14.59 6.74 18.00
N VAL A 65 15.04 5.61 17.43
CA VAL A 65 15.21 5.45 15.99
C VAL A 65 13.87 5.53 15.27
N LEU A 66 12.86 4.80 15.76
CA LEU A 66 11.51 4.83 15.18
C LEU A 66 10.87 6.22 15.28
N ILE A 67 10.98 6.87 16.44
CA ILE A 67 10.51 8.25 16.65
C ILE A 67 11.22 9.21 15.69
N ALA A 68 12.54 9.12 15.56
CA ALA A 68 13.32 10.00 14.71
C ALA A 68 12.93 9.87 13.24
N GLU A 69 12.83 8.64 12.72
CA GLU A 69 12.45 8.41 11.33
C GLU A 69 10.97 8.78 11.06
N THR A 70 10.05 8.49 11.98
CA THR A 70 8.65 8.96 11.85
C THR A 70 8.57 10.48 11.86
N SER A 71 9.25 11.15 12.80
CA SER A 71 9.26 12.61 12.88
C SER A 71 9.86 13.26 11.64
N LYS A 72 10.93 12.66 11.10
CA LYS A 72 11.57 13.10 9.86
C LYS A 72 10.64 12.93 8.66
N SER A 73 9.91 11.83 8.58
CA SER A 73 8.91 11.59 7.54
C SER A 73 7.77 12.63 7.61
N LEU A 74 7.25 12.90 8.81
CA LEU A 74 6.17 13.87 9.02
C LEU A 74 6.58 15.33 8.79
N LYS A 75 7.88 15.65 8.90
CA LYS A 75 8.42 16.98 8.55
C LYS A 75 8.58 17.17 7.04
N ASN A 76 8.60 16.10 6.27
CA ASN A 76 8.77 16.13 4.82
C ASN A 76 7.52 15.59 4.12
N LYS A 77 6.56 16.49 3.84
CA LYS A 77 5.30 16.17 3.14
C LYS A 77 5.54 15.38 1.86
N GLU A 78 6.54 15.75 1.05
CA GLU A 78 6.80 15.07 -0.22
C GLU A 78 7.29 13.63 -0.02
N ALA A 79 8.20 13.41 0.94
CA ALA A 79 8.68 12.07 1.27
C ALA A 79 7.56 11.19 1.85
N PHE A 80 6.70 11.77 2.70
CA PHE A 80 5.52 11.08 3.23
C PHE A 80 4.54 10.72 2.12
N ILE A 81 4.22 11.66 1.22
CA ILE A 81 3.33 11.39 0.08
C ILE A 81 3.87 10.27 -0.80
N LYS A 82 5.19 10.21 -1.03
CA LYS A 82 5.82 9.15 -1.80
C LYS A 82 5.61 7.76 -1.20
N SER A 83 5.36 7.61 0.11
CA SER A 83 5.08 6.29 0.70
C SER A 83 3.70 5.73 0.35
N PHE A 84 2.78 6.56 -0.15
CA PHE A 84 1.45 6.14 -0.62
C PHE A 84 1.45 5.79 -2.11
N VAL A 85 2.52 6.12 -2.81
CA VAL A 85 2.66 5.90 -4.26
C VAL A 85 3.32 4.54 -4.49
N GLY A 86 2.74 3.75 -5.39
CA GLY A 86 3.26 2.43 -5.77
C GLY A 86 2.16 1.37 -5.82
N TYR A 87 2.58 0.10 -5.79
CA TYR A 87 1.66 -1.03 -5.69
C TYR A 87 1.43 -1.36 -4.22
N SER A 88 0.37 -0.80 -3.64
CA SER A 88 0.03 -0.98 -2.22
C SER A 88 -1.48 -1.10 -2.02
N ALA A 89 -1.90 -1.58 -0.85
CA ALA A 89 -3.31 -1.70 -0.48
C ALA A 89 -4.12 -0.39 -0.64
N TRP A 90 -3.48 0.78 -0.64
CA TRP A 90 -4.15 2.04 -0.91
C TRP A 90 -4.84 2.10 -2.27
N ARG A 91 -4.37 1.32 -3.25
CA ARG A 91 -4.98 1.24 -4.58
C ARG A 91 -6.45 0.82 -4.57
N PHE A 92 -6.90 0.06 -3.56
CA PHE A 92 -8.32 -0.28 -3.39
C PHE A 92 -9.24 0.95 -3.35
N PHE A 93 -8.74 2.09 -2.86
CA PHE A 93 -9.56 3.28 -2.66
C PHE A 93 -9.46 4.30 -3.81
N PHE A 94 -8.53 4.10 -4.75
CA PHE A 94 -8.00 5.18 -5.60
C PHE A 94 -8.03 4.87 -7.11
N GLN A 95 -8.85 3.93 -7.58
CA GLN A 95 -8.88 3.52 -9.00
C GLN A 95 -9.99 4.21 -9.84
N SER A 96 -10.51 5.36 -9.40
CA SER A 96 -11.59 6.10 -10.10
C SER A 96 -12.90 5.33 -10.27
N TRP A 97 -13.33 4.60 -9.24
CA TRP A 97 -14.55 3.79 -9.29
C TRP A 97 -15.84 4.57 -9.62
N TYR A 98 -15.82 5.89 -9.47
CA TYR A 98 -16.95 6.77 -9.75
C TYR A 98 -17.20 7.03 -11.24
N ARG A 99 -16.31 6.60 -12.14
CA ARG A 99 -16.52 6.75 -13.58
C ARG A 99 -17.28 5.57 -14.16
N GLN A 100 -17.89 5.77 -15.32
CA GLN A 100 -18.41 4.66 -16.10
C GLN A 100 -17.25 3.86 -16.70
N HIS A 101 -17.20 2.56 -16.40
CA HIS A 101 -16.20 1.64 -16.95
C HIS A 101 -16.75 0.96 -18.20
N GLU A 102 -15.98 0.95 -19.29
CA GLU A 102 -16.32 0.15 -20.45
C GLU A 102 -16.17 -1.35 -20.13
N LYS A 103 -16.85 -2.20 -20.92
CA LYS A 103 -16.78 -3.65 -20.75
C LYS A 103 -15.36 -4.19 -20.91
N LYS A 104 -14.54 -3.55 -21.76
CA LYS A 104 -13.13 -3.87 -21.95
C LYS A 104 -12.35 -2.57 -22.15
N GLU A 105 -11.30 -2.38 -21.38
CA GLU A 105 -10.44 -1.19 -21.49
C GLU A 105 -8.96 -1.61 -21.49
N ILE A 106 -8.12 -0.84 -22.17
CA ILE A 106 -6.67 -0.97 -22.08
C ILE A 106 -6.12 0.38 -21.63
N LYS A 107 -5.40 0.40 -20.51
CA LYS A 107 -4.82 1.62 -19.94
C LYS A 107 -3.34 1.41 -19.56
N PRO A 108 -2.47 2.41 -19.81
CA PRO A 108 -1.12 2.37 -19.29
C PRO A 108 -1.12 2.58 -17.76
N MET A 109 -0.24 1.89 -17.07
CA MET A 109 0.05 2.10 -15.65
C MET A 109 1.55 2.22 -15.44
N LEU A 110 1.98 3.18 -14.62
CA LEU A 110 3.39 3.39 -14.31
C LEU A 110 3.60 3.32 -12.80
N LEU A 111 4.24 2.25 -12.33
CA LEU A 111 4.65 2.12 -10.94
C LEU A 111 6.03 2.77 -10.79
N LYS A 112 6.05 4.04 -10.39
CA LYS A 112 7.27 4.83 -10.25
C LYS A 112 8.18 4.30 -9.16
N GLY A 113 9.48 4.20 -9.45
CA GLY A 113 10.50 3.77 -8.50
C GLY A 113 10.28 2.36 -7.94
N TYR A 114 9.59 1.48 -8.67
CA TYR A 114 9.28 0.12 -8.21
C TYR A 114 10.55 -0.66 -7.84
N PHE A 115 11.62 -0.54 -8.64
CA PHE A 115 12.94 -1.07 -8.32
C PHE A 115 13.88 0.04 -7.77
N GLY A 116 13.37 0.86 -6.85
CA GLY A 116 14.09 1.98 -6.26
C GLY A 116 14.15 3.22 -7.15
N LYS A 117 14.97 3.19 -8.21
CA LYS A 117 15.11 4.31 -9.18
C LYS A 117 14.54 4.01 -10.56
N ILE A 118 14.10 2.77 -10.78
CA ILE A 118 13.62 2.29 -12.07
C ILE A 118 12.12 2.05 -11.95
N ASP A 119 11.39 2.62 -12.90
CA ASP A 119 9.93 2.50 -12.96
C ASP A 119 9.52 1.16 -13.59
N LEU A 120 8.34 0.68 -13.22
CA LEU A 120 7.72 -0.50 -13.81
C LEU A 120 6.49 -0.06 -14.64
N PRO A 121 6.62 0.08 -15.96
CA PRO A 121 5.52 0.42 -16.85
C PRO A 121 4.75 -0.84 -17.26
N LEU A 122 3.43 -0.78 -17.18
CA LEU A 122 2.51 -1.88 -17.41
C LEU A 122 1.43 -1.46 -18.39
N VAL A 123 0.95 -2.42 -19.18
CA VAL A 123 -0.27 -2.30 -19.98
C VAL A 123 -1.34 -3.11 -19.27
N VAL A 124 -2.33 -2.42 -18.71
CA VAL A 124 -3.43 -3.03 -17.94
C VAL A 124 -4.60 -3.26 -18.88
N SER A 125 -5.06 -4.51 -18.96
CA SER A 125 -6.31 -4.91 -19.60
C SER A 125 -7.37 -5.10 -18.53
N SER A 126 -8.45 -4.33 -18.63
CA SER A 126 -9.58 -4.38 -17.69
C SER A 126 -10.79 -5.03 -18.35
N HIS A 127 -11.47 -5.88 -17.61
CA HIS A 127 -12.74 -6.48 -17.99
C HIS A 127 -13.80 -6.21 -16.92
N THR A 128 -14.87 -5.52 -17.31
CA THR A 128 -15.98 -5.19 -16.42
C THR A 128 -17.16 -6.11 -16.71
N MET A 129 -17.67 -6.80 -15.70
CA MET A 129 -18.81 -7.72 -15.81
C MET A 129 -19.87 -7.42 -14.74
N PRO A 130 -21.17 -7.48 -15.07
CA PRO A 130 -22.21 -7.44 -14.04
C PRO A 130 -22.22 -8.77 -13.26
N ILE A 131 -22.22 -8.69 -11.93
CA ILE A 131 -22.46 -9.85 -11.04
C ILE A 131 -23.98 -10.03 -10.84
N SER A 132 -24.72 -8.92 -10.79
CA SER A 132 -26.19 -8.87 -10.73
C SER A 132 -26.70 -7.60 -11.43
N GLU A 133 -28.02 -7.31 -11.38
CA GLU A 133 -28.60 -6.11 -12.01
C GLU A 133 -27.89 -4.80 -11.60
N ASN A 134 -27.38 -4.72 -10.37
CA ASN A 134 -26.78 -3.50 -9.83
C ASN A 134 -25.33 -3.67 -9.33
N THR A 135 -24.76 -4.87 -9.34
CA THR A 135 -23.39 -5.11 -8.84
C THR A 135 -22.41 -5.39 -9.98
N LEU A 136 -21.17 -4.95 -9.81
CA LEU A 136 -20.14 -5.02 -10.85
C LEU A 136 -18.89 -5.72 -10.33
N CYS A 137 -18.29 -6.56 -11.18
CA CYS A 137 -16.95 -7.09 -11.05
C CYS A 137 -16.03 -6.38 -12.05
N ILE A 138 -14.86 -5.92 -11.60
CA ILE A 138 -13.79 -5.42 -12.46
C ILE A 138 -12.59 -6.32 -12.26
N GLU A 139 -12.16 -6.98 -13.34
CA GLU A 139 -10.96 -7.81 -13.37
C GLU A 139 -9.89 -7.08 -14.20
N ASN A 140 -8.72 -6.87 -13.61
CA ASN A 140 -7.56 -6.30 -14.29
C ASN A 140 -6.48 -7.35 -14.39
N SER A 141 -5.92 -7.53 -15.59
CA SER A 141 -4.64 -8.20 -15.77
C SER A 141 -3.64 -7.23 -16.39
N ALA A 142 -2.35 -7.38 -16.11
CA ALA A 142 -1.35 -6.53 -16.72
C ALA A 142 -0.11 -7.28 -17.18
N VAL A 143 0.49 -6.74 -18.23
CA VAL A 143 1.76 -7.21 -18.79
C VAL A 143 2.76 -6.06 -18.85
N LEU A 144 4.05 -6.39 -18.87
CA LEU A 144 5.13 -5.41 -18.99
C LEU A 144 5.01 -4.62 -20.31
N ASP A 145 5.00 -3.29 -20.22
CA ASP A 145 5.17 -2.40 -21.37
C ASP A 145 6.65 -2.41 -21.78
N LYS A 146 7.02 -3.36 -22.65
CA LYS A 146 8.41 -3.58 -23.08
C LYS A 146 9.02 -2.38 -23.81
N ASP A 147 8.19 -1.56 -24.45
CA ASP A 147 8.64 -0.40 -25.22
C ASP A 147 9.02 0.76 -24.30
N LYS A 148 8.34 0.90 -23.15
CA LYS A 148 8.65 1.94 -22.15
C LYS A 148 9.61 1.47 -21.06
N PHE A 149 9.82 0.18 -20.89
CA PHE A 149 10.67 -0.34 -19.81
C PHE A 149 12.15 -0.08 -20.08
N ASP A 150 12.83 0.61 -19.16
CA ASP A 150 14.27 0.84 -19.24
C ASP A 150 15.08 -0.41 -18.84
N ARG A 151 15.09 -1.38 -19.75
CA ARG A 151 15.82 -2.64 -19.59
C ARG A 151 17.33 -2.42 -19.39
N LYS A 152 17.90 -1.35 -19.94
CA LYS A 152 19.35 -1.07 -19.82
C LYS A 152 19.71 -0.68 -18.40
N SER A 153 18.95 0.25 -17.81
CA SER A 153 19.14 0.64 -16.41
C SER A 153 18.81 -0.51 -15.47
N PHE A 154 17.77 -1.30 -15.77
CA PHE A 154 17.41 -2.48 -14.97
C PHE A 154 18.51 -3.54 -14.97
N ALA A 155 19.03 -3.88 -16.16
CA ALA A 155 20.16 -4.80 -16.26
C ALA A 155 21.38 -4.28 -15.49
N ARG A 156 21.70 -2.98 -15.58
CA ARG A 156 22.81 -2.40 -14.82
C ARG A 156 22.59 -2.52 -13.31
N MET A 157 21.40 -2.20 -12.81
CA MET A 157 21.05 -2.36 -11.40
C MET A 157 21.25 -3.81 -10.93
N LEU A 158 20.80 -4.78 -11.72
CA LEU A 158 21.01 -6.21 -11.40
C LEU A 158 22.50 -6.57 -11.38
N LYS A 159 23.31 -6.07 -12.33
CA LYS A 159 24.76 -6.27 -12.34
C LYS A 159 25.43 -5.66 -11.11
N ASP A 160 25.04 -4.45 -10.73
CA ASP A 160 25.60 -3.75 -9.57
C ASP A 160 25.25 -4.48 -8.26
N LEU A 161 24.05 -5.06 -8.16
CA LEU A 161 23.62 -5.84 -6.99
C LEU A 161 24.29 -7.22 -6.91
N THR A 162 24.51 -7.88 -8.05
CA THR A 162 24.97 -9.28 -8.09
C THR A 162 26.45 -9.45 -8.41
N ASN A 163 27.11 -8.42 -8.94
CA ASN A 163 28.45 -8.45 -9.50
C ASN A 163 28.65 -9.47 -10.66
N ILE A 164 27.58 -9.84 -11.36
CA ILE A 164 27.59 -10.81 -12.46
C ILE A 164 27.48 -10.09 -13.79
N TYR A 165 28.45 -10.31 -14.70
CA TYR A 165 28.53 -9.55 -15.94
C TYR A 165 27.49 -9.96 -17.00
N ASN A 166 27.08 -11.23 -17.01
CA ASN A 166 26.15 -11.84 -17.98
C ASN A 166 24.80 -12.20 -17.33
N ILE A 167 24.21 -11.27 -16.58
CA ILE A 167 22.88 -11.49 -16.00
C ILE A 167 21.79 -11.39 -17.08
N ASP A 168 20.90 -12.38 -17.11
CA ASP A 168 19.67 -12.28 -17.91
C ASP A 168 18.71 -11.32 -17.18
N ALA A 169 18.46 -10.17 -17.81
CA ALA A 169 17.57 -9.13 -17.28
C ALA A 169 16.16 -9.21 -17.90
N THR A 170 15.72 -10.41 -18.26
CA THR A 170 14.36 -10.66 -18.73
C THR A 170 13.42 -10.65 -17.52
N LEU A 171 12.63 -9.58 -17.44
CA LEU A 171 11.63 -9.39 -16.39
C LEU A 171 10.31 -10.00 -16.83
N THR A 172 9.82 -10.95 -16.03
CA THR A 172 8.45 -11.45 -16.07
C THR A 172 7.62 -10.65 -15.07
N VAL A 173 6.41 -10.28 -15.48
CA VAL A 173 5.44 -9.62 -14.62
C VAL A 173 4.13 -10.36 -14.73
N ASP A 174 3.55 -10.69 -13.59
CA ASP A 174 2.18 -11.17 -13.50
C ASP A 174 1.41 -10.25 -12.56
N MET A 175 0.23 -9.80 -12.98
CA MET A 175 -0.59 -8.89 -12.20
C MET A 175 -2.05 -9.25 -12.41
N GLU A 176 -2.73 -9.45 -11.30
CA GLU A 176 -4.16 -9.71 -11.26
C GLU A 176 -4.78 -8.82 -10.18
N GLU A 177 -5.81 -8.06 -10.54
CA GLU A 177 -6.64 -7.35 -9.57
C GLU A 177 -8.11 -7.70 -9.83
N ILE A 178 -8.86 -8.00 -8.79
CA ILE A 178 -10.30 -8.28 -8.85
C ILE A 178 -10.99 -7.33 -7.87
N TYR A 179 -12.03 -6.65 -8.33
CA TYR A 179 -12.80 -5.71 -7.53
C TYR A 179 -14.28 -6.00 -7.67
N GLU A 180 -14.94 -6.26 -6.55
CA GLU A 180 -16.38 -6.49 -6.47
C GLU A 180 -17.04 -5.26 -5.84
N MET A 181 -17.97 -4.67 -6.58
CA MET A 181 -18.67 -3.44 -6.21
C MET A 181 -20.13 -3.76 -5.87
N ASN A 182 -20.63 -3.17 -4.80
CA ASN A 182 -22.03 -3.28 -4.41
C ASN A 182 -22.96 -2.41 -5.29
N SER A 183 -24.26 -2.46 -5.02
CA SER A 183 -25.29 -1.73 -5.79
C SER A 183 -25.15 -0.21 -5.77
N ASP A 184 -24.48 0.31 -4.75
CA ASP A 184 -24.25 1.74 -4.56
C ASP A 184 -22.91 2.19 -5.18
N GLY A 185 -22.19 1.27 -5.83
CA GLY A 185 -20.88 1.54 -6.43
C GLY A 185 -19.74 1.64 -5.42
N TRP A 186 -19.90 1.09 -4.21
CA TRP A 186 -18.82 0.97 -3.23
C TRP A 186 -18.10 -0.36 -3.35
N LEU A 187 -16.79 -0.37 -3.10
CA LEU A 187 -15.98 -1.58 -3.06
C LEU A 187 -16.39 -2.45 -1.88
N GLU A 188 -16.92 -3.63 -2.17
CA GLU A 188 -17.33 -4.63 -1.18
C GLU A 188 -16.20 -5.63 -0.91
N LYS A 189 -15.49 -6.05 -1.96
CA LYS A 189 -14.33 -6.95 -1.86
C LYS A 189 -13.32 -6.63 -2.94
N GLY A 190 -12.05 -6.80 -2.62
CA GLY A 190 -10.98 -6.63 -3.60
C GLY A 190 -9.80 -7.54 -3.30
N ASP A 191 -9.23 -8.10 -4.35
CA ASP A 191 -8.03 -8.92 -4.33
C ASP A 191 -7.02 -8.29 -5.30
N MET A 192 -5.77 -8.14 -4.88
CA MET A 192 -4.70 -7.58 -5.68
C MET A 192 -3.46 -8.45 -5.56
N PHE A 193 -2.88 -8.80 -6.70
CA PHE A 193 -1.66 -9.58 -6.82
C PHE A 193 -0.73 -8.94 -7.84
N LEU A 194 0.55 -8.84 -7.51
CA LEU A 194 1.60 -8.44 -8.44
C LEU A 194 2.85 -9.26 -8.12
N GLU A 195 3.33 -9.97 -9.12
CA GLU A 195 4.58 -10.68 -9.09
C GLU A 195 5.52 -10.09 -10.13
N THR A 196 6.77 -9.89 -9.74
CA THR A 196 7.86 -9.56 -10.64
C THR A 196 8.99 -10.54 -10.44
N ALA A 197 9.43 -11.16 -11.53
CA ALA A 197 10.43 -12.21 -11.47
C ALA A 197 11.49 -12.04 -12.56
N VAL A 198 12.73 -12.32 -12.21
CA VAL A 198 13.84 -12.53 -13.13
C VAL A 198 14.34 -13.95 -12.87
N THR A 199 14.22 -14.80 -13.88
CA THR A 199 14.46 -16.24 -13.78
C THR A 199 15.75 -16.57 -13.05
N ASN A 200 15.66 -17.32 -11.95
CA ASN A 200 16.77 -17.78 -11.10
C ASN A 200 17.49 -16.71 -10.25
N TRP A 201 16.99 -15.47 -10.17
CA TRP A 201 17.70 -14.38 -9.47
C TRP A 201 16.85 -13.63 -8.46
N TYR A 202 15.63 -13.29 -8.85
CA TYR A 202 14.82 -12.34 -8.11
C TYR A 202 13.36 -12.68 -8.35
N GLU A 203 12.59 -12.72 -7.27
CA GLU A 203 11.15 -12.89 -7.30
C GLU A 203 10.57 -12.08 -6.14
N VAL A 204 9.64 -11.18 -6.46
CA VAL A 204 8.89 -10.43 -5.46
C VAL A 204 7.43 -10.50 -5.82
N ALA A 205 6.65 -11.11 -4.94
CA ALA A 205 5.21 -11.17 -4.98
C ALA A 205 4.61 -10.30 -3.88
N THR A 206 3.60 -9.50 -4.23
CA THR A 206 2.81 -8.70 -3.29
C THR A 206 1.35 -9.04 -3.48
N ALA A 207 0.70 -9.46 -2.39
CA ALA A 207 -0.72 -9.76 -2.36
C ALA A 207 -1.42 -8.90 -1.30
N HIS A 208 -2.54 -8.29 -1.67
CA HIS A 208 -3.40 -7.55 -0.77
C HIS A 208 -4.85 -7.98 -0.97
N GLN A 209 -5.59 -8.00 0.13
CA GLN A 209 -7.02 -8.26 0.14
C GLN A 209 -7.73 -7.22 0.98
N ILE A 210 -8.89 -6.79 0.52
CA ILE A 210 -9.83 -5.97 1.28
C ILE A 210 -11.21 -6.61 1.22
N LYS A 211 -11.93 -6.53 2.34
CA LYS A 211 -13.33 -6.93 2.43
C LYS A 211 -14.06 -5.92 3.31
N GLN A 212 -15.21 -5.47 2.85
CA GLN A 212 -16.12 -4.67 3.64
C GLN A 212 -16.66 -5.55 4.77
N VAL A 213 -16.50 -5.08 6.01
CA VAL A 213 -17.03 -5.74 7.19
C VAL A 213 -18.42 -5.21 7.48
N THR A 214 -19.32 -6.11 7.88
CA THR A 214 -20.62 -5.74 8.40
C THR A 214 -20.48 -5.06 9.76
N ARG A 215 -21.52 -4.33 10.19
CA ARG A 215 -21.53 -3.69 11.51
C ARG A 215 -21.36 -4.69 12.67
N ALA A 216 -21.96 -5.89 12.55
CA ALA A 216 -21.80 -6.94 13.54
C ALA A 216 -20.35 -7.46 13.59
N GLU A 217 -19.72 -7.69 12.44
CA GLU A 217 -18.30 -8.08 12.37
C GLU A 217 -17.39 -6.97 12.91
N GLN A 218 -17.71 -5.70 12.63
CA GLN A 218 -16.98 -4.55 13.16
C GLN A 218 -17.06 -4.49 14.69
N GLU A 219 -18.25 -4.69 15.28
CA GLU A 219 -18.43 -4.72 16.73
C GLU A 219 -17.61 -5.86 17.37
N LEU A 220 -17.62 -7.05 16.78
CA LEU A 220 -16.80 -8.19 17.21
C LEU A 220 -15.29 -7.87 17.13
N LEU A 221 -14.83 -7.30 16.02
CA LEU A 221 -13.43 -6.90 15.84
C LEU A 221 -13.00 -5.85 16.88
N ILE A 222 -13.85 -4.87 17.16
CA ILE A 222 -13.60 -3.85 18.20
C ILE A 222 -13.48 -4.51 19.58
N GLU A 223 -14.35 -5.48 19.90
CA GLU A 223 -14.27 -6.22 21.15
C GLU A 223 -12.99 -7.07 21.24
N GLU A 224 -12.61 -7.76 20.17
CA GLU A 224 -11.36 -8.54 20.13
C GLU A 224 -10.12 -7.65 20.31
N ILE A 225 -10.09 -6.49 19.66
CA ILE A 225 -8.99 -5.52 19.79
C ILE A 225 -8.92 -4.99 21.23
N LYS A 226 -10.07 -4.64 21.83
CA LYS A 226 -10.14 -4.22 23.23
C LYS A 226 -9.59 -5.32 24.15
N GLN A 227 -10.01 -6.57 23.97
CA GLN A 227 -9.54 -7.69 24.79
C GLN A 227 -8.05 -7.98 24.63
N LYS A 228 -7.51 -7.86 23.40
CA LYS A 228 -6.06 -8.01 23.14
C LYS A 228 -5.24 -6.91 23.82
N ASN A 229 -5.71 -5.67 23.75
CA ASN A 229 -5.04 -4.53 24.39
C ASN A 229 -5.06 -4.63 25.92
N THR A 230 -6.17 -5.12 26.52
CA THR A 230 -6.26 -5.36 27.97
C THR A 230 -5.38 -6.52 28.44
N LYS A 231 -5.18 -7.56 27.61
CA LYS A 231 -4.26 -8.67 27.95
C LYS A 231 -2.78 -8.27 27.83
N GLN A 232 -2.43 -7.38 26.91
CA GLN A 232 -1.06 -6.87 26.78
C GLN A 232 -0.66 -5.87 27.87
N SER A 233 -1.61 -5.22 28.56
CA SER A 233 -1.31 -4.33 29.68
C SER A 233 -1.07 -5.03 31.02
N VAL A 234 -1.28 -6.35 31.09
CA VAL A 234 -1.18 -7.17 32.33
C VAL A 234 0.08 -8.05 32.34
N LEU A 235 0.93 -7.96 31.30
CA LEU A 235 2.23 -8.64 31.19
C LEU A 235 3.36 -7.61 31.08
#